data_AF-A0A497PPJ9-F1
#
_entry.id   AF-A0A497PPJ9-F1
#
_cell.length_a   1.000
_cell.length_b   1.000
_cell.length_c   1.000
_cell.angle_alpha   90.00
_cell.angle_beta   90.00
_cell.angle_gamma   90.00
#
_symmetry.space_group_name_H-M   'P 1'
#
loop_
_entity.id
_entity.type
_entity.pdbx_description
1 polymer ?
#
loop_
_entity_poly.entity_id
_entity_poly.type
_entity_poly.pdbx_seq_one_letter_code
_entity_poly.pdbx_strand_id
1 'polypeptide(L)'
;MSRDQPLVLLIGTEPARMTRLRRTFESLRAMGARARIFVPYDKPRGRPRVLKGVIRYILITLQVAIQRADVYHFFNIPDVVGLPLIFKRGVFIYDVRSPWFSSIKETIGGGPLWKIAEVIERLMTRAADIV
;
A
#
# COMPACT_ATOMS: atom_id res chain seq x y z
N MET A 1 -15.68 7.51 -22.40
CA MET A 1 -15.16 8.05 -21.11
C MET A 1 -13.94 8.88 -21.43
N SER A 2 -13.98 10.20 -21.17
CA SER A 2 -12.90 11.13 -21.54
C SER A 2 -11.57 10.75 -20.86
N ARG A 3 -10.45 10.92 -21.58
CA ARG A 3 -9.09 10.72 -21.08
C ARG A 3 -8.65 11.80 -20.07
N ASP A 4 -9.47 12.83 -19.83
CA ASP A 4 -9.08 14.03 -19.06
C ASP A 4 -9.09 13.88 -17.54
N GLN A 5 -9.73 12.84 -16.99
CA GLN A 5 -9.74 12.64 -15.54
C GLN A 5 -8.54 11.82 -15.06
N PRO A 6 -7.87 12.24 -13.96
CA PRO A 6 -6.74 11.52 -13.38
C PRO A 6 -7.17 10.13 -12.91
N LEU A 7 -6.32 9.14 -13.19
CA LEU A 7 -6.48 7.79 -12.69
C LEU A 7 -6.01 7.70 -11.24
N VAL A 8 -6.96 7.40 -10.34
CA VAL A 8 -6.68 7.09 -8.93
C VAL A 8 -6.50 5.58 -8.76
N LEU A 9 -5.35 5.17 -8.26
CA LEU A 9 -5.06 3.79 -7.90
C LEU A 9 -5.09 3.64 -6.38
N LEU A 10 -6.05 2.87 -5.89
CA LEU A 10 -6.19 2.53 -4.47
C LEU A 10 -5.38 1.26 -4.19
N ILE A 11 -4.39 1.36 -3.32
CA ILE A 11 -3.43 0.29 -3.04
C ILE A 11 -3.63 -0.24 -1.62
N GLY A 12 -3.79 -1.55 -1.52
CA GLY A 12 -3.81 -2.27 -0.25
C GLY A 12 -3.35 -3.71 -0.46
N THR A 13 -2.83 -4.35 0.59
CA THR A 13 -2.35 -5.74 0.50
C THR A 13 -3.44 -6.80 0.54
N GLU A 14 -4.61 -6.46 1.08
CA GLU A 14 -5.83 -7.29 1.09
C GLU A 14 -7.08 -6.45 0.77
N PRO A 15 -7.20 -5.88 -0.45
CA PRO A 15 -8.24 -4.89 -0.77
C PRO A 15 -9.67 -5.41 -0.52
N ALA A 16 -9.91 -6.70 -0.75
CA ALA A 16 -11.20 -7.34 -0.50
C ALA A 16 -11.65 -7.27 0.97
N ARG A 17 -10.71 -7.20 1.90
CA ARG A 17 -10.95 -7.13 3.35
C ARG A 17 -10.87 -5.71 3.92
N MET A 18 -10.49 -4.73 3.09
CA MET A 18 -10.29 -3.34 3.51
C MET A 18 -11.55 -2.51 3.25
N THR A 19 -12.47 -2.47 4.21
CA THR A 19 -13.75 -1.73 4.09
C THR A 19 -13.56 -0.26 3.69
N ARG A 20 -12.57 0.43 4.26
CA ARG A 20 -12.29 1.85 3.94
C ARG A 20 -11.86 2.02 2.48
N LEU A 21 -10.97 1.16 2.00
CA LEU A 21 -10.52 1.15 0.61
C LEU A 21 -11.73 0.96 -0.33
N ARG A 22 -12.61 0.00 -0.02
CA ARG A 22 -13.82 -0.26 -0.82
C ARG A 22 -14.80 0.90 -0.83
N ARG A 23 -15.08 1.50 0.33
CA ARG A 23 -15.96 2.69 0.41
C ARG A 23 -15.36 3.89 -0.31
N THR A 24 -14.04 4.08 -0.22
CA THR A 24 -13.33 5.14 -0.94
C THR A 24 -13.45 4.92 -2.45
N PHE A 25 -13.26 3.68 -2.92
CA PHE A 25 -13.48 3.31 -4.32
C PHE A 25 -14.90 3.62 -4.77
N GLU A 26 -15.91 3.15 -4.04
CA GLU A 26 -17.32 3.36 -4.37
C GLU A 26 -17.67 4.85 -4.44
N SER A 27 -17.18 5.64 -3.47
CA SER A 27 -17.40 7.09 -3.43
C SER A 27 -16.74 7.80 -4.62
N LEU A 28 -15.48 7.47 -4.94
CA LEU A 28 -14.77 8.02 -6.09
C LEU A 28 -15.51 7.68 -7.40
N ARG A 29 -15.97 6.44 -7.56
CA ARG A 29 -16.73 6.01 -8.74
C ARG A 29 -18.09 6.71 -8.84
N ALA A 30 -18.78 6.91 -7.72
CA ALA A 30 -20.05 7.64 -7.67
C ALA A 30 -19.89 9.11 -8.07
N MET A 31 -18.75 9.73 -7.74
CA MET A 31 -18.38 11.08 -8.19
C MET A 31 -17.88 11.13 -9.65
N GLY A 32 -17.94 10.01 -10.38
CA GLY A 32 -17.52 9.92 -11.78
C GLY A 32 -16.02 9.76 -11.99
N ALA A 33 -15.21 9.69 -10.93
CA ALA A 33 -13.76 9.60 -11.05
C ALA A 33 -13.29 8.27 -11.68
N ARG A 34 -12.15 8.33 -12.39
CA ARG A 34 -11.43 7.15 -12.85
C ARG A 34 -10.65 6.55 -11.69
N ALA A 35 -11.26 5.61 -10.97
CA ALA A 35 -10.61 4.87 -9.88
C ALA A 35 -10.40 3.39 -10.24
N ARG A 36 -9.32 2.80 -9.75
CA ARG A 36 -9.02 1.36 -9.80
C ARG A 36 -8.52 0.88 -8.45
N ILE A 37 -8.84 -0.36 -8.12
CA ILE A 37 -8.27 -1.07 -6.98
C ILE A 37 -7.09 -1.90 -7.47
N PHE A 38 -5.95 -1.78 -6.79
CA PHE A 38 -4.80 -2.65 -7.00
C PHE A 38 -5.15 -4.09 -6.61
N VAL A 39 -4.85 -5.05 -7.48
CA VAL A 39 -5.09 -6.48 -7.20
C VAL A 39 -3.74 -7.14 -6.85
N PRO A 40 -3.48 -7.41 -5.56
CA PRO A 40 -2.23 -8.03 -5.13
C PRO A 40 -2.16 -9.49 -5.61
N TYR A 41 -0.93 -9.97 -5.79
CA TYR A 41 -0.67 -11.39 -6.02
C TYR A 41 -1.20 -12.26 -4.87
N ASP A 42 -1.97 -13.28 -5.22
CA ASP A 42 -2.49 -14.26 -4.27
C ASP A 42 -1.41 -15.26 -3.84
N LYS A 43 -1.37 -15.54 -2.53
CA LYS A 43 -0.34 -16.39 -1.93
C LYS A 43 -0.38 -17.82 -2.51
N PRO A 44 0.76 -18.43 -2.91
CA PRO A 44 0.81 -19.81 -3.34
C PRO A 44 0.45 -20.78 -2.19
N ARG A 45 -0.35 -21.82 -2.43
CA ARG A 45 -0.72 -22.85 -1.44
C ARG A 45 0.49 -23.74 -1.05
N GLY A 46 0.62 -24.18 0.22
CA GLY A 46 1.70 -25.08 0.72
C GLY A 46 2.66 -24.52 1.81
N ARG A 47 3.67 -25.29 2.23
CA ARG A 47 4.71 -24.94 3.25
C ARG A 47 6.04 -24.50 2.59
N PRO A 48 6.92 -23.72 3.25
CA PRO A 48 6.81 -23.13 4.60
C PRO A 48 6.15 -21.73 4.66
N ARG A 49 5.47 -21.41 5.77
CA ARG A 49 4.57 -20.25 5.91
C ARG A 49 5.27 -18.89 5.91
N VAL A 50 6.47 -18.81 6.49
CA VAL A 50 7.27 -17.58 6.69
C VAL A 50 7.87 -17.10 5.37
N LEU A 51 8.60 -17.97 4.67
CA LEU A 51 9.22 -17.65 3.38
C LEU A 51 8.19 -17.14 2.37
N LYS A 52 6.99 -17.72 2.36
CA LYS A 52 5.89 -17.25 1.51
C LYS A 52 5.35 -15.87 1.88
N GLY A 53 5.38 -15.51 3.16
CA GLY A 53 5.01 -14.15 3.59
C GLY A 53 5.98 -13.12 3.02
N VAL A 54 7.28 -13.41 3.11
CA VAL A 54 8.34 -12.56 2.55
C VAL A 54 8.22 -12.47 1.03
N ILE A 55 8.13 -13.62 0.34
CA ILE A 55 7.95 -13.65 -1.13
C ILE A 55 6.70 -12.88 -1.55
N ARG A 56 5.58 -13.05 -0.84
CA ARG A 56 4.34 -12.30 -1.12
C ARG A 56 4.60 -10.80 -1.06
N TYR A 57 5.23 -10.29 -0.01
CA TYR A 57 5.50 -8.85 0.08
C TYR A 57 6.48 -8.35 -0.98
N ILE A 58 7.52 -9.13 -1.32
CA ILE A 58 8.42 -8.80 -2.43
C ILE A 58 7.63 -8.69 -3.74
N LEU A 59 6.81 -9.69 -4.06
CA LEU A 59 6.00 -9.70 -5.29
C LEU A 59 5.01 -8.54 -5.33
N ILE A 60 4.30 -8.27 -4.22
CA ILE A 60 3.38 -7.13 -4.16
C ILE A 60 4.14 -5.81 -4.32
N THR A 61 5.31 -5.66 -3.71
CA THR A 61 6.16 -4.46 -3.85
C THR A 61 6.57 -4.25 -5.32
N LEU A 62 7.01 -5.31 -6.00
CA LEU A 62 7.33 -5.26 -7.43
C LEU A 62 6.10 -4.93 -8.29
N GLN A 63 4.94 -5.53 -7.98
CA GLN A 63 3.68 -5.21 -8.65
C GLN A 63 3.31 -3.74 -8.47
N VAL A 64 3.45 -3.20 -7.25
CA VAL A 64 3.23 -1.78 -6.97
C VAL A 64 4.20 -0.94 -7.80
N ALA A 65 5.49 -1.30 -7.88
CA ALA A 65 6.51 -0.58 -8.65
C ALA A 65 6.17 -0.44 -10.13
N ILE A 66 5.53 -1.44 -10.76
CA ILE A 66 5.18 -1.38 -12.19
C ILE A 66 3.84 -0.68 -12.50
N GLN A 67 2.97 -0.43 -11.51
CA GLN A 67 1.67 0.22 -11.77
C GLN A 67 1.82 1.70 -12.19
N ARG A 68 0.97 2.16 -13.10
CA ARG A 68 0.92 3.58 -13.51
C ARG A 68 -0.43 4.20 -13.16
N ALA A 69 -0.39 5.33 -12.49
CA ALA A 69 -1.55 6.12 -12.08
C ALA A 69 -1.12 7.58 -11.91
N ASP A 70 -2.09 8.49 -11.94
CA ASP A 70 -1.85 9.92 -11.69
C ASP A 70 -1.89 10.22 -10.19
N VAL A 71 -2.70 9.45 -9.45
CA VAL A 71 -2.80 9.49 -7.98
C VAL A 71 -2.64 8.08 -7.42
N TYR A 72 -1.72 7.91 -6.49
CA TYR A 72 -1.48 6.69 -5.74
C TYR A 72 -1.98 6.88 -4.32
N HIS A 73 -3.10 6.25 -3.97
CA HIS A 73 -3.67 6.31 -2.63
C HIS A 73 -3.41 4.98 -1.93
N PHE A 74 -2.39 4.99 -1.08
CA PHE A 74 -1.88 3.82 -0.37
C PHE A 74 -2.53 3.73 1.02
N PHE A 75 -3.25 2.64 1.26
CA PHE A 75 -3.77 2.29 2.57
C PHE A 75 -2.69 1.49 3.29
N ASN A 76 -2.08 2.10 4.31
CA ASN A 76 -1.02 1.50 5.11
C ASN A 76 -1.44 0.09 5.58
N ILE A 77 -0.58 -0.91 5.33
CA ILE A 77 -0.34 -2.19 6.05
C ILE A 77 0.11 -3.28 5.05
N PRO A 78 1.39 -3.71 5.04
CA PRO A 78 2.58 -3.10 5.67
C PRO A 78 3.25 -2.05 4.76
N ASP A 79 3.90 -1.07 5.37
CA ASP A 79 4.48 0.09 4.67
C ASP A 79 5.57 -0.23 3.66
N VAL A 80 6.32 -1.31 3.90
CA VAL A 80 7.37 -1.77 2.98
C VAL A 80 6.87 -1.97 1.54
N VAL A 81 5.59 -2.33 1.37
CA VAL A 81 4.98 -2.54 0.05
C VAL A 81 4.83 -1.24 -0.73
N GLY A 82 4.69 -0.12 -0.04
CA GLY A 82 4.53 1.19 -0.64
C GLY A 82 5.84 1.89 -0.99
N LEU A 83 7.02 1.38 -0.56
CA LEU A 83 8.32 2.02 -0.81
C LEU A 83 8.56 2.45 -2.27
N PRO A 84 8.18 1.68 -3.30
CA PRO A 84 8.36 2.11 -4.68
C PRO A 84 7.61 3.40 -5.04
N LEU A 85 6.54 3.75 -4.33
CA LEU A 85 5.74 4.95 -4.57
C LEU A 85 6.52 6.24 -4.37
N ILE A 86 7.53 6.22 -3.48
CA ILE A 86 8.44 7.36 -3.22
C ILE A 86 9.13 7.84 -4.51
N PHE A 87 9.38 6.92 -5.44
CA PHE A 87 10.10 7.22 -6.68
C PHE A 87 9.17 7.43 -7.88
N LYS A 88 7.85 7.38 -7.66
CA LYS A 88 6.89 7.52 -8.75
C LYS A 88 6.54 8.96 -9.01
N ARG A 89 6.23 9.23 -10.28
CA ARG A 89 5.61 10.48 -10.70
C ARG A 89 4.10 10.37 -10.50
N GLY A 90 3.49 11.39 -9.93
CA GLY A 90 2.07 11.42 -9.57
C GLY A 90 1.90 11.86 -8.11
N VAL A 91 0.66 12.08 -7.69
CA VAL A 91 0.34 12.45 -6.30
C VAL A 91 0.34 11.19 -5.44
N PHE A 92 1.14 11.18 -4.39
CA PHE A 92 1.20 10.10 -3.41
C PHE A 92 0.44 10.48 -2.13
N ILE A 93 -0.70 9.80 -1.92
CA ILE A 93 -1.51 9.89 -0.71
C ILE A 93 -1.22 8.67 0.18
N TYR A 94 -0.81 8.94 1.41
CA TYR A 94 -0.39 7.94 2.38
C TYR A 94 -1.37 7.87 3.56
N ASP A 95 -2.38 6.99 3.48
CA ASP A 95 -3.42 6.85 4.51
C ASP A 95 -2.88 6.01 5.69
N VAL A 96 -2.41 6.72 6.73
CA VAL A 96 -1.92 6.14 7.98
C VAL A 96 -3.07 5.86 8.93
N ARG A 97 -3.20 4.60 9.35
CA ARG A 97 -4.26 4.15 10.29
C ARG A 97 -3.70 3.78 11.67
N SER A 98 -2.60 3.05 11.66
CA SER A 98 -1.88 2.60 12.85
C SER A 98 -0.41 2.52 12.48
N PRO A 99 0.51 3.01 13.31
CA PRO A 99 1.93 2.92 13.02
C PRO A 99 2.34 1.45 12.81
N TRP A 100 2.88 1.12 11.65
CA TRP A 100 3.27 -0.25 11.34
C TRP A 100 4.39 -0.72 12.27
N PHE A 101 5.26 0.20 12.71
CA PHE A 101 6.31 -0.11 13.67
C PHE A 101 5.77 -0.57 15.03
N SER A 102 4.61 -0.05 15.47
CA SER A 102 4.04 -0.45 16.76
C SER A 102 3.56 -1.90 16.71
N SER A 103 2.89 -2.30 15.62
CA SER A 103 2.49 -3.70 15.40
C SER A 103 3.69 -4.64 15.30
N ILE A 104 4.81 -4.20 14.71
CA ILE A 104 6.04 -5.00 14.67
C ILE A 104 6.66 -5.14 16.06
N LYS A 105 6.73 -4.05 16.83
CA LYS A 105 7.28 -4.06 18.19
C LYS A 105 6.47 -4.98 19.11
N GLU A 106 5.14 -4.98 18.97
CA GLU A 106 4.24 -5.89 19.70
C GLU A 106 4.42 -7.35 19.29
N THR A 107 4.64 -7.61 17.99
CA THR A 107 4.73 -8.99 17.47
C THR A 107 6.11 -9.63 17.67
N ILE A 108 7.19 -8.85 17.52
CA ILE A 108 8.58 -9.35 17.46
C ILE A 108 9.40 -8.90 18.68
N GLY A 109 8.88 -7.99 19.51
CA GLY A 109 9.57 -7.45 20.68
C GLY A 109 10.61 -6.39 20.36
N GLY A 110 11.60 -6.22 21.24
CA GLY A 110 12.59 -5.12 21.20
C GLY A 110 13.69 -5.21 20.14
N GLY A 111 13.62 -6.14 19.19
CA GLY A 111 14.66 -6.38 18.17
C GLY A 111 14.81 -5.24 17.14
N PRO A 112 15.90 -5.19 16.35
CA PRO A 112 16.20 -4.07 15.44
C PRO A 112 15.15 -3.84 14.34
N LEU A 113 14.27 -4.82 14.07
CA LEU A 113 13.23 -4.75 13.05
C LEU A 113 12.21 -3.63 13.28
N TRP A 114 11.87 -3.29 14.53
CA TRP A 114 10.93 -2.19 14.78
C TRP A 114 11.53 -0.83 14.41
N LYS A 115 12.85 -0.65 14.58
CA LYS A 115 13.55 0.57 14.16
C LYS A 115 13.54 0.72 12.64
N ILE A 116 13.72 -0.39 11.91
CA ILE A 116 13.63 -0.40 10.45
C ILE A 116 12.21 -0.01 10.01
N ALA A 117 11.19 -0.59 10.65
CA ALA A 117 9.80 -0.25 10.36
C ALA A 117 9.50 1.24 10.64
N GLU A 118 10.00 1.78 11.74
CA GLU A 118 9.87 3.21 12.07
C GLU A 118 10.55 4.10 11.02
N VAL A 119 11.76 3.75 10.58
CA VAL A 119 12.47 4.49 9.53
C VAL A 119 11.69 4.46 8.21
N ILE A 120 11.15 3.30 7.82
CA ILE A 120 10.32 3.15 6.61
C ILE A 120 9.06 4.00 6.71
N GLU A 121 8.35 3.96 7.84
CA GLU A 121 7.14 4.74 8.06
C GLU A 121 7.42 6.25 7.98
N ARG A 122 8.49 6.72 8.63
CA ARG A 122 8.93 8.13 8.56
C ARG A 122 9.29 8.54 7.15
N LEU A 123 9.97 7.67 6.40
CA LEU A 123 10.33 7.92 5.01
C LEU A 123 9.09 8.06 4.13
N MET A 124 8.15 7.12 4.25
CA MET A 124 6.88 7.13 3.51
C MET A 124 6.06 8.37 3.84
N THR A 125 5.93 8.72 5.12
CA THR A 125 5.21 9.92 5.58
C THR A 125 5.81 11.20 5.01
N ARG A 126 7.14 11.31 4.99
CA ARG A 126 7.84 12.50 4.46
C ARG A 126 7.78 12.61 2.95
N ALA A 127 7.73 11.47 2.25
CA ALA A 127 7.68 11.43 0.80
C ALA A 127 6.27 11.61 0.24
N ALA A 128 5.24 11.41 1.06
CA ALA A 128 3.86 11.60 0.66
C ALA A 128 3.53 13.08 0.46
N ASP A 129 2.78 13.38 -0.60
CA ASP A 129 2.24 14.72 -0.83
C ASP A 129 1.10 15.01 0.16
N ILE A 130 0.37 13.96 0.58
CA ILE A 130 -0.77 14.01 1.50
C ILE A 130 -0.70 12.80 2.43
N VAL A 131 -0.95 13.01 3.73
CA VAL A 131 -1.01 11.96 4.78
C VAL A 131 -2.39 11.95 5.41
#